data_AF-A0A454XNE7-F1
#
_entry.id   AF-A0A454XNE7-F1
#
_cell.length_a   1.000
_cell.length_b   1.000
_cell.length_c   1.000
_cell.angle_alpha   90.00
_cell.angle_beta   90.00
_cell.angle_gamma   90.00
#
_symmetry.space_group_name_H-M   'P 1'
#
loop_
_entity.id
_entity.type
_entity.pdbx_description
1 polymer ?
#
loop_
_entity_poly.entity_id
_entity_poly.type
_entity_poly.pdbx_seq_one_letter_code
_entity_poly.pdbx_strand_id
1 'polypeptide(L)' 'MRERPGATAGTLFSKVPAVPSLPAKGDETRRFGKEMYETYIKLSTNPFYTADSPIQSTSFDQKDTLYGRKYLV' A
#
# COMPACT_ATOMS: atom_id res chain seq x y z
N MET A 1 -32.13 -18.27 53.78
CA MET A 1 -30.77 -17.67 53.72
C MET A 1 -30.04 -18.33 52.56
N ARG A 2 -30.32 -17.85 51.34
CA ARG A 2 -29.53 -16.91 50.52
C ARG A 2 -28.61 -17.71 49.56
N GLU A 3 -29.26 -18.18 48.51
CA GLU A 3 -28.69 -18.60 47.22
C GLU A 3 -27.48 -17.72 46.86
N ARG A 4 -26.34 -18.35 46.53
CA ARG A 4 -25.16 -17.62 46.04
C ARG A 4 -25.47 -17.12 44.62
N PRO A 5 -25.31 -15.82 44.32
CA PRO A 5 -25.53 -15.34 42.97
C PRO A 5 -24.36 -15.77 42.08
N GLY A 6 -24.67 -16.49 41.01
CA GLY A 6 -23.79 -16.65 39.86
C GLY A 6 -23.55 -15.27 39.25
N ALA A 7 -22.44 -14.66 39.61
CA ALA A 7 -21.99 -13.41 39.02
C ALA A 7 -21.27 -13.71 37.70
N THR A 8 -22.00 -13.49 36.62
CA THR A 8 -21.50 -13.30 35.26
C THR A 8 -20.40 -12.25 35.25
N ALA A 9 -19.16 -12.64 34.94
CA ALA A 9 -18.06 -11.70 34.70
C ALA A 9 -17.15 -12.21 33.58
N GLY A 10 -17.74 -12.67 32.48
CA GLY A 10 -17.05 -12.65 31.20
C GLY A 10 -16.99 -11.20 30.72
N THR A 11 -15.87 -10.52 30.94
CA THR A 11 -15.34 -9.42 30.12
C THR A 11 -13.99 -9.00 30.71
N LEU A 12 -12.97 -9.85 30.52
CA LEU A 12 -11.58 -9.39 30.49
C LEU A 12 -11.25 -9.03 29.04
N PHE A 13 -11.97 -8.06 28.46
CA PHE A 13 -11.44 -7.35 27.31
C PHE A 13 -10.39 -6.40 27.85
N SER A 14 -9.17 -6.94 27.94
CA SER A 14 -7.91 -6.22 28.00
C SER A 14 -8.07 -4.91 27.21
N LYS A 15 -7.94 -3.78 27.90
CA LYS A 15 -7.69 -2.47 27.28
C LYS A 15 -6.37 -2.60 26.53
N VAL A 16 -6.41 -3.12 25.33
CA VAL A 16 -5.31 -3.00 24.38
C VAL A 16 -5.24 -1.51 24.06
N PRO A 17 -4.15 -0.80 24.40
CA PRO A 17 -4.00 0.58 23.97
C PRO A 17 -4.02 0.57 22.45
N ALA A 18 -4.93 1.36 21.86
CA ALA A 18 -4.95 1.59 20.42
C ALA A 18 -3.59 2.18 20.05
N VAL A 19 -2.76 1.37 19.40
CA VAL A 19 -1.50 1.82 18.82
C VAL A 19 -1.87 2.89 17.80
N PRO A 20 -1.30 4.11 17.87
CA PRO A 20 -1.52 5.10 16.83
C PRO A 20 -1.08 4.46 15.51
N SER A 21 -2.01 4.33 14.56
CA SER A 21 -1.67 3.96 13.20
C SER A 21 -0.55 4.89 12.74
N LEU A 22 0.61 4.31 12.42
CA LEU A 22 1.75 5.02 11.84
C LEU A 22 1.25 5.95 10.73
N PRO A 23 1.82 7.17 10.60
CA PRO A 23 1.34 8.17 9.65
C PRO A 23 1.24 7.57 8.25
N ALA A 24 0.14 7.88 7.57
CA ALA A 24 -0.32 7.36 6.28
C ALA A 24 0.60 7.63 5.07
N LYS A 25 1.93 7.71 5.26
CA LYS A 25 2.94 7.78 4.20
C LYS A 25 2.91 6.57 3.24
N GLY A 26 2.29 5.46 3.66
CA GLY A 26 2.19 4.25 2.85
C GLY A 26 1.29 4.42 1.63
N ASP A 27 0.26 5.27 1.68
CA ASP A 27 -0.76 5.31 0.63
C ASP A 27 -0.24 5.96 -0.65
N GLU A 28 0.58 7.00 -0.54
CA GLU A 28 1.13 7.73 -1.68
C GLU A 28 2.22 6.90 -2.38
N THR A 29 3.09 6.27 -1.60
CA THR A 29 4.10 5.33 -2.12
C THR A 29 3.44 4.14 -2.83
N ARG A 30 2.34 3.60 -2.29
CA ARG A 30 1.56 2.53 -2.94
C ARG A 30 0.88 3.01 -4.22
N ARG A 31 0.36 4.24 -4.24
CA ARG A 31 -0.23 4.85 -5.45
C ARG A 31 0.82 5.06 -6.54
N PHE A 32 2.00 5.56 -6.19
CA PHE A 32 3.13 5.67 -7.13
C PHE A 32 3.49 4.31 -7.71
N GLY A 33 3.70 3.30 -6.85
CA GLY A 33 4.05 1.95 -7.28
C GLY A 33 2.99 1.34 -8.20
N LYS A 34 1.70 1.55 -7.92
CA LYS A 34 0.60 1.10 -8.78
C LYS A 34 0.64 1.73 -10.18
N GLU A 35 0.77 3.06 -10.27
CA GLU A 35 0.80 3.77 -11.55
C GLU A 35 2.04 3.40 -12.40
N MET A 36 3.19 3.27 -11.75
CA MET A 36 4.43 2.86 -12.42
C MET A 36 4.37 1.41 -12.89
N TYR A 37 3.79 0.51 -12.09
CA TYR A 37 3.62 -0.89 -12.46
C TYR A 37 2.68 -1.06 -13.66
N GLU A 38 1.58 -0.33 -13.71
CA GLU A 38 0.69 -0.34 -14.89
C GLU A 38 1.39 0.18 -16.15
N THR A 39 2.24 1.19 -16.01
CA THR A 39 3.04 1.73 -17.13
C THR A 39 4.06 0.70 -17.61
N TYR A 40 4.70 -0.02 -16.68
CA TYR A 40 5.62 -1.12 -16.99
C TYR A 40 4.95 -2.29 -17.70
N ILE A 41 3.74 -2.70 -17.27
CA ILE A 41 2.99 -3.76 -17.96
C ILE A 41 2.74 -3.37 -19.42
N LYS A 42 2.28 -2.13 -19.67
CA LYS A 42 2.02 -1.64 -21.03
C LYS A 42 3.28 -1.68 -21.91
N LEU A 43 4.43 -1.32 -21.33
CA LEU A 43 5.72 -1.44 -22.02
C LEU A 43 6.07 -2.91 -22.28
N SER A 44 5.91 -3.79 -21.28
CA SER A 44 6.23 -5.21 -21.37
C SER A 44 5.32 -5.99 -22.31
N THR A 45 4.09 -5.51 -22.55
CA THR A 45 3.17 -6.08 -23.54
C THR A 45 3.55 -5.74 -24.98
N ASN A 46 4.57 -4.89 -25.20
CA ASN A 46 5.05 -4.59 -26.53
C ASN A 46 5.82 -5.82 -27.08
N PRO A 47 5.42 -6.41 -28.23
CA PRO A 47 6.10 -7.57 -28.81
C PRO A 47 7.57 -7.30 -29.20
N PHE A 48 7.98 -6.04 -29.28
CA PHE A 48 9.35 -5.62 -29.54
C PHE A 48 10.18 -5.37 -28.27
N TYR A 49 9.57 -5.46 -27.08
CA TYR A 49 10.28 -5.32 -25.82
C TYR A 49 10.90 -6.65 -25.42
N THR A 50 12.19 -6.64 -25.08
CA THR A 50 12.89 -7.81 -24.56
C THR A 50 12.77 -7.82 -23.04
N ALA A 51 12.24 -8.90 -22.47
CA ALA A 51 12.22 -9.08 -21.02
C ALA A 51 13.65 -9.00 -20.44
N ASP A 52 13.78 -8.50 -19.21
CA ASP A 52 15.05 -8.33 -18.50
C ASP A 52 16.06 -7.36 -19.16
N SER A 53 15.65 -6.65 -20.22
CA SER A 53 16.44 -5.57 -20.81
C SER A 53 16.20 -4.22 -20.09
N PRO A 54 17.14 -3.27 -20.15
CA PRO A 54 16.93 -1.93 -19.63
C PRO A 54 15.75 -1.24 -20.32
N ILE A 55 14.89 -0.59 -19.53
CA ILE A 55 13.78 0.20 -20.08
C ILE A 55 14.34 1.42 -20.82
N GLN A 56 14.22 1.42 -22.15
CA GLN A 56 14.59 2.56 -23.00
C GLN A 56 13.34 3.16 -23.65
N SER A 57 12.63 4.00 -22.90
CA SER A 57 11.44 4.67 -23.40
C SER A 57 11.31 6.07 -22.82
N THR A 58 11.37 7.09 -23.68
CA THR A 58 11.15 8.50 -23.29
C THR A 58 9.77 8.71 -22.67
N SER A 59 8.76 8.01 -23.17
CA SER A 59 7.40 8.09 -22.62
C SER A 59 7.32 7.47 -21.22
N PHE A 60 8.13 6.45 -20.92
CA PHE A 60 8.22 5.87 -19.58
C PHE A 60 8.87 6.85 -18.60
N ASP A 61 9.99 7.46 -19.00
CA ASP A 61 10.72 8.46 -18.19
C ASP A 61 9.87 9.70 -17.86
N GLN A 62 9.10 10.20 -18.83
CA GLN A 62 8.15 11.28 -18.63
C GLN A 62 7.06 10.92 -17.60
N LYS A 63 6.60 9.66 -17.62
CA LYS A 63 5.60 9.15 -16.66
C LYS A 63 6.20 9.00 -15.27
N ASP A 64 7.42 8.48 -15.16
CA ASP A 64 8.15 8.39 -13.89
C ASP A 64 8.30 9.76 -13.22
N THR A 65 8.79 10.74 -13.98
CA THR A 65 8.92 12.12 -13.48
C THR A 65 7.59 12.72 -13.05
N LEU A 66 6.53 12.51 -13.83
CA LEU A 66 5.19 13.04 -13.53
C LEU A 66 4.61 12.42 -12.26
N TYR A 67 4.65 11.09 -12.14
CA TYR A 67 4.10 10.40 -10.98
C TYR A 67 4.95 10.57 -9.74
N GLY A 68 6.28 10.66 -9.88
CA GLY A 68 7.19 10.96 -8.79
C GLY A 68 6.89 12.32 -8.17
N ARG A 69 6.71 13.36 -8.99
CA ARG A 69 6.28 14.69 -8.50
C ARG A 69 4.88 14.69 -7.88
N LYS A 70 4.01 13.79 -8.30
CA LYS A 70 2.61 13.74 -7.84
C LYS A 70 2.45 13.02 -6.50
N TYR A 71 3.29 12.03 -6.22
CA TYR A 71 3.08 11.11 -5.10
C TYR A 71 4.28 11.00 -4.15
N LEU A 72 5.47 11.46 -4.52
CA LEU A 72 6.70 11.26 -3.73
C LEU A 72 7.42 12.56 -3.33
N VAL A 73 6.94 13.73 -3.78
CA VAL A 73 7.53 15.07 -3.52
C VAL A 73 6.61 15.91 -2.66
#